data_AF-A0A135WK86-F1
#
_entry.id   AF-A0A135WK86-F1
#
_cell.length_a   1.000
_cell.length_b   1.000
_cell.length_c   1.000
_cell.angle_alpha   90.00
_cell.angle_beta   90.00
_cell.angle_gamma   90.00
#
_symmetry.space_group_name_H-M   'P 1'
#
loop_
_entity.id
_entity.type
_entity.pdbx_description
1 polymer ?
#
loop_
_entity_poly.entity_id
_entity_poly.type
_entity_poly.pdbx_seq_one_letter_code
_entity_poly.pdbx_strand_id
1 'polypeptide(L)'
;MKLKHYILILIPVLSVVFYFLVFKLNSVTKSEFDFPNQANDKIINMFNIQIEQQINDHTQSEMHPGYIPESRQNTINYLKSIKSIESYARYGVTSKQARNYLELNITFNNGSVAEKVYTGYLCSGYLSPCLLMKVEMKDGNAVQVFTNGQEKKGSPDWIVNDLTLLIEKAISYDITRNRNDYFAPSKTQQDFDKEWEDQK
;
A
#
# COMPACT_ATOMS: atom_id res chain seq x y z
N MET A 1 60.23 6.48 -18.19
CA MET A 1 59.12 7.33 -18.71
C MET A 1 57.81 6.56 -19.05
N LYS A 2 57.76 5.22 -18.99
CA LYS A 2 56.56 4.44 -19.33
C LYS A 2 55.53 4.29 -18.18
N LEU A 3 55.97 4.36 -16.92
CA LEU A 3 55.09 4.15 -15.75
C LEU A 3 53.99 5.22 -15.60
N LYS A 4 54.27 6.49 -15.94
CA LYS A 4 53.29 7.58 -15.87
C LYS A 4 52.14 7.42 -16.88
N HIS A 5 52.39 6.79 -18.03
CA HIS A 5 51.35 6.57 -19.05
C HIS A 5 50.37 5.46 -18.65
N TYR A 6 50.82 4.41 -17.95
CA TYR A 6 49.93 3.35 -17.45
C TYR A 6 49.03 3.85 -16.31
N ILE A 7 49.54 4.71 -15.42
CA ILE A 7 48.77 5.28 -14.31
C ILE A 7 47.67 6.24 -14.82
N LEU A 8 47.95 7.01 -15.88
CA LEU A 8 46.97 7.94 -16.46
C LEU A 8 45.79 7.22 -17.15
N ILE A 9 46.00 6.00 -17.65
CA ILE A 9 44.97 5.17 -18.30
C ILE A 9 44.20 4.33 -17.26
N LEU A 10 44.83 3.98 -16.13
CA LEU A 10 44.20 3.16 -15.09
C LEU A 10 43.04 3.87 -14.37
N ILE A 11 43.18 5.18 -14.15
CA ILE A 11 42.19 6.00 -13.43
C ILE A 11 40.83 6.04 -14.14
N PRO A 12 40.72 6.40 -15.45
CA PRO A 12 39.43 6.42 -16.12
C PRO A 12 38.80 5.02 -16.23
N VAL A 13 39.60 3.96 -16.36
CA VAL A 13 39.09 2.58 -16.38
C VAL A 13 38.49 2.20 -15.03
N LEU A 14 39.17 2.50 -13.92
CA LEU A 14 38.65 2.27 -12.57
C LEU A 14 37.41 3.11 -12.27
N SER A 15 37.37 4.37 -12.73
CA SER A 15 36.19 5.24 -12.58
C SER A 15 34.98 4.71 -13.35
N VAL A 16 35.18 4.19 -14.57
CA VAL A 16 34.10 3.56 -15.35
C VAL A 16 33.62 2.28 -14.69
N VAL A 17 34.53 1.41 -14.20
CA VAL A 17 34.15 0.19 -13.48
C VAL A 17 33.40 0.50 -12.18
N PHE A 18 33.85 1.49 -11.42
CA PHE A 18 33.18 1.94 -10.20
C PHE A 18 31.81 2.55 -10.51
N TYR A 19 31.70 3.39 -11.53
CA TYR A 19 30.41 3.92 -12.00
C TYR A 19 29.48 2.80 -12.44
N PHE A 20 29.97 1.83 -13.20
CA PHE A 20 29.16 0.70 -13.65
C PHE A 20 28.72 -0.19 -12.49
N LEU A 21 29.57 -0.42 -11.49
CA LEU A 21 29.22 -1.16 -10.28
C LEU A 21 28.17 -0.41 -9.45
N VAL A 22 28.39 0.88 -9.16
CA VAL A 22 27.43 1.69 -8.40
C VAL A 22 26.11 1.82 -9.14
N PHE A 23 26.12 2.01 -10.46
CA PHE A 23 24.89 2.13 -11.26
C PHE A 23 24.17 0.79 -11.38
N LYS A 24 24.86 -0.34 -11.67
CA LYS A 24 24.21 -1.66 -11.71
C LYS A 24 23.69 -2.11 -10.34
N LEU A 25 24.37 -1.78 -9.24
CA LEU A 25 23.87 -2.09 -7.90
C LEU A 25 22.62 -1.27 -7.53
N ASN A 26 22.47 -0.07 -8.11
CA ASN A 26 21.31 0.79 -7.89
C ASN A 26 20.19 0.62 -8.93
N SER A 27 20.47 -0.01 -10.07
CA SER A 27 19.46 -0.32 -11.08
C SER A 27 18.49 -1.37 -10.55
N VAL A 28 17.25 -0.93 -10.31
CA VAL A 28 16.10 -1.82 -10.02
C VAL A 28 15.84 -2.69 -11.26
N THR A 29 16.36 -3.91 -11.27
CA THR A 29 15.94 -4.92 -12.24
C THR A 29 14.60 -5.46 -11.81
N LYS A 30 13.54 -5.14 -12.57
CA LYS A 30 12.21 -5.70 -12.35
C LYS A 30 12.27 -7.22 -12.52
N SER A 31 11.81 -7.94 -11.51
CA SER A 31 11.57 -9.36 -11.48
C SER A 31 10.23 -9.70 -12.14
N GLU A 32 10.04 -10.95 -12.55
CA GLU A 32 8.73 -11.46 -12.95
C GLU A 32 7.69 -11.33 -11.82
N PHE A 33 8.15 -11.39 -10.56
CA PHE A 33 7.31 -11.25 -9.37
C PHE A 33 6.92 -9.81 -9.04
N ASP A 34 7.38 -8.81 -9.82
CA ASP A 34 6.95 -7.41 -9.65
C ASP A 34 5.59 -7.13 -10.30
N PHE A 35 4.99 -8.12 -10.95
CA PHE A 35 3.73 -7.96 -11.69
C PHE A 35 2.67 -8.91 -11.14
N PRO A 36 1.57 -8.38 -10.57
CA PRO A 36 0.44 -9.18 -10.15
C PRO A 36 -0.45 -9.55 -11.35
N ASN A 37 -0.06 -10.54 -12.13
CA ASN A 37 -0.73 -10.93 -13.38
C ASN A 37 -1.32 -12.34 -13.40
N GLN A 38 -1.25 -13.08 -12.29
CA GLN A 38 -1.77 -14.44 -12.18
C GLN A 38 -3.14 -14.42 -11.52
N ALA A 39 -4.19 -14.77 -12.25
CA ALA A 39 -5.56 -14.78 -11.70
C ALA A 39 -5.71 -15.80 -10.57
N ASN A 40 -6.39 -15.42 -9.48
CA ASN A 40 -6.61 -16.29 -8.32
C ASN A 40 -8.01 -16.09 -7.73
N ASP A 41 -8.98 -16.87 -8.22
CA ASP A 41 -10.38 -16.74 -7.83
C ASP A 41 -10.66 -17.11 -6.36
N LYS A 42 -9.78 -17.91 -5.74
CA LYS A 42 -9.94 -18.32 -4.34
C LYS A 42 -9.81 -17.14 -3.38
N ILE A 43 -9.04 -16.12 -3.76
CA ILE A 43 -8.81 -14.92 -2.94
C ILE A 43 -10.03 -14.01 -2.97
N ILE A 44 -10.89 -14.05 -4.00
CA ILE A 44 -12.05 -13.15 -4.14
C ILE A 44 -12.95 -13.21 -2.90
N ASN A 45 -13.34 -14.43 -2.49
CA ASN A 45 -14.20 -14.59 -1.32
C ASN A 45 -13.49 -14.17 -0.03
N MET A 46 -12.20 -14.50 0.12
CA MET A 46 -11.41 -14.09 1.29
C MET A 46 -11.31 -12.57 1.39
N PHE A 47 -11.08 -11.89 0.27
CA PHE A 47 -10.99 -10.45 0.20
C PHE A 47 -12.31 -9.79 0.58
N ASN A 48 -13.44 -10.31 0.07
CA ASN A 48 -14.77 -9.80 0.42
C ASN A 48 -15.13 -10.00 1.90
N ILE A 49 -14.69 -11.11 2.51
CA ILE A 49 -14.81 -11.30 3.97
C ILE A 49 -14.02 -10.22 4.72
N GLN A 50 -12.79 -9.90 4.27
CA GLN A 50 -11.99 -8.84 4.88
C GLN A 50 -12.56 -7.45 4.63
N ILE A 51 -13.24 -7.21 3.49
CA ILE A 51 -13.97 -5.96 3.24
C ILE A 51 -15.05 -5.76 4.30
N GLU A 52 -15.88 -6.77 4.54
CA GLU A 52 -16.95 -6.67 5.54
C GLU A 52 -16.38 -6.47 6.96
N GLN A 53 -15.29 -7.16 7.29
CA GLN A 53 -14.60 -6.92 8.56
C GLN A 53 -14.12 -5.47 8.67
N GLN A 54 -13.47 -4.94 7.63
CA GLN A 54 -13.00 -3.56 7.63
C GLN A 54 -14.15 -2.55 7.69
N ILE A 55 -15.29 -2.80 7.03
CA ILE A 55 -16.49 -1.96 7.17
C ILE A 55 -16.96 -1.91 8.63
N ASN A 56 -16.94 -3.06 9.32
CA ASN A 56 -17.32 -3.14 10.73
C ASN A 56 -16.30 -2.41 11.63
N ASP A 57 -15.00 -2.55 11.35
CA ASP A 57 -13.92 -1.87 12.08
C ASP A 57 -13.96 -0.33 11.92
N HIS A 58 -14.63 0.16 10.87
CA HIS A 58 -14.86 1.59 10.60
C HIS A 58 -16.28 2.06 10.98
N THR A 59 -16.97 1.31 11.84
CA THR A 59 -18.28 1.65 12.37
C THR A 59 -18.16 2.16 13.80
N GLN A 60 -19.00 3.12 14.18
CA GLN A 60 -19.12 3.56 15.56
C GLN A 60 -19.53 2.38 16.46
N SER A 61 -18.65 2.00 17.39
CA SER A 61 -18.90 0.93 18.36
C SER A 61 -18.05 1.14 19.61
N GLU A 62 -18.34 0.39 20.68
CA GLU A 62 -17.50 0.38 21.88
C GLU A 62 -16.06 -0.07 21.58
N MET A 63 -15.88 -0.97 20.61
CA MET A 63 -14.56 -1.47 20.20
C MET A 63 -13.79 -0.49 19.30
N HIS A 64 -14.51 0.36 18.56
CA HIS A 64 -13.95 1.37 17.66
C HIS A 64 -14.51 2.76 18.00
N PRO A 65 -14.11 3.33 19.15
CA PRO A 65 -14.60 4.62 19.58
C PRO A 65 -14.07 5.73 18.66
N GLY A 66 -14.90 6.75 18.43
CA GLY A 66 -14.52 7.97 17.71
C GLY A 66 -15.16 8.13 16.34
N TYR A 67 -15.53 7.04 15.66
CA TYR A 67 -16.29 7.12 14.43
C TYR A 67 -17.69 7.72 14.66
N ILE A 68 -18.21 8.43 13.66
CA ILE A 68 -19.60 8.91 13.63
C ILE A 68 -20.55 7.79 13.13
N PRO A 69 -21.87 7.86 13.40
CA PRO A 69 -22.82 6.84 12.96
C PRO A 69 -22.79 6.56 11.44
N GLU A 70 -22.53 7.60 10.65
CA GLU A 70 -22.51 7.55 9.18
C GLU A 70 -21.24 6.90 8.61
N SER A 71 -20.18 6.75 9.40
CA SER A 71 -18.85 6.28 8.98
C SER A 71 -18.92 4.93 8.23
N ARG A 72 -19.77 4.01 8.69
CA ARG A 72 -19.99 2.72 8.03
C ARG A 72 -20.49 2.90 6.59
N GLN A 73 -21.50 3.74 6.41
CA GLN A 73 -22.10 3.97 5.10
C GLN A 73 -21.14 4.74 4.18
N ASN A 74 -20.36 5.68 4.74
CA ASN A 74 -19.34 6.41 4.01
C ASN A 74 -18.22 5.49 3.52
N THR A 75 -17.77 4.55 4.36
CA THR A 75 -16.83 3.48 3.96
C THR A 75 -17.38 2.67 2.78
N ILE A 76 -18.65 2.22 2.85
CA ILE A 76 -19.29 1.48 1.76
C ILE A 76 -19.35 2.30 0.46
N ASN A 77 -19.75 3.56 0.57
CA ASN A 77 -19.85 4.46 -0.58
C ASN A 77 -18.48 4.70 -1.23
N TYR A 78 -17.44 4.86 -0.42
CA TYR A 78 -16.07 4.99 -0.89
C TYR A 78 -15.61 3.72 -1.61
N LEU A 79 -15.79 2.53 -1.01
CA LEU A 79 -15.42 1.26 -1.65
C LEU A 79 -16.16 1.06 -2.99
N LYS A 80 -17.43 1.47 -3.09
CA LYS A 80 -18.19 1.47 -4.35
C LYS A 80 -17.63 2.38 -5.43
N SER A 81 -16.85 3.40 -5.07
CA SER A 81 -16.21 4.31 -6.02
C SER A 81 -14.92 3.72 -6.64
N ILE A 82 -14.36 2.68 -6.03
CA ILE A 82 -13.11 2.06 -6.45
C ILE A 82 -13.37 1.11 -7.61
N LYS A 83 -12.57 1.24 -8.65
CA LYS A 83 -12.49 0.32 -9.78
C LYS A 83 -11.43 -0.76 -9.56
N SER A 84 -10.26 -0.37 -9.09
CA SER A 84 -9.19 -1.33 -8.79
C SER A 84 -8.25 -0.85 -7.69
N ILE A 85 -7.66 -1.80 -6.97
CA ILE A 85 -6.59 -1.57 -6.01
C ILE A 85 -5.39 -2.43 -6.43
N GLU A 86 -4.25 -1.83 -6.68
CA GLU A 86 -3.04 -2.52 -7.09
C GLU A 86 -1.90 -2.22 -6.13
N SER A 87 -1.30 -3.25 -5.52
CA SER A 87 -0.10 -3.11 -4.71
C SER A 87 1.17 -3.37 -5.51
N TYR A 88 2.21 -2.60 -5.18
CA TYR A 88 3.54 -2.75 -5.76
C TYR A 88 4.62 -2.42 -4.74
N ALA A 89 5.82 -2.98 -4.93
CA ALA A 89 6.99 -2.62 -4.15
C ALA A 89 7.71 -1.44 -4.81
N ARG A 90 7.98 -0.37 -4.06
CA ARG A 90 8.62 0.88 -4.56
C ARG A 90 9.86 0.63 -5.41
N TYR A 91 10.71 -0.31 -5.00
CA TYR A 91 11.94 -0.69 -5.69
C TYR A 91 11.93 -2.14 -6.19
N GLY A 92 10.77 -2.80 -6.19
CA GLY A 92 10.61 -4.20 -6.58
C GLY A 92 10.72 -5.19 -5.41
N VAL A 93 10.09 -6.35 -5.56
CA VAL A 93 9.88 -7.34 -4.48
C VAL A 93 11.15 -8.07 -4.08
N THR A 94 12.14 -8.14 -4.97
CA THR A 94 13.46 -8.74 -4.71
C THR A 94 14.50 -7.71 -4.27
N SER A 95 14.11 -6.43 -4.16
CA SER A 95 15.03 -5.35 -3.81
C SER A 95 15.55 -5.48 -2.38
N LYS A 96 16.83 -5.18 -2.23
CA LYS A 96 17.56 -5.11 -0.96
C LYS A 96 17.73 -3.68 -0.46
N GLN A 97 17.17 -2.70 -1.18
CA GLN A 97 17.27 -1.30 -0.79
C GLN A 97 16.49 -1.04 0.50
N ALA A 98 17.07 -0.22 1.38
CA ALA A 98 16.35 0.28 2.54
C ALA A 98 15.12 1.08 2.09
N ARG A 99 14.06 1.11 2.92
CA ARG A 99 12.83 1.86 2.63
C ARG A 99 12.15 1.45 1.32
N ASN A 100 12.29 0.18 0.93
CA ASN A 100 11.46 -0.42 -0.09
C ASN A 100 10.09 -0.71 0.54
N TYR A 101 9.13 0.17 0.31
CA TYR A 101 7.78 0.03 0.86
C TYR A 101 6.83 -0.61 -0.14
N LEU A 102 5.85 -1.32 0.39
CA LEU A 102 4.64 -1.65 -0.33
C LEU A 102 3.80 -0.38 -0.46
N GLU A 103 3.35 -0.08 -1.67
CA GLU A 103 2.52 1.08 -2.00
C GLU A 103 1.31 0.62 -2.80
N LEU A 104 0.24 1.41 -2.78
CA LEU A 104 -0.96 1.13 -3.56
C LEU A 104 -1.16 2.18 -4.66
N ASN A 105 -1.68 1.73 -5.79
CA ASN A 105 -2.38 2.56 -6.74
C ASN A 105 -3.87 2.21 -6.66
N ILE A 106 -4.71 3.22 -6.48
CA ILE A 106 -6.17 3.06 -6.41
C ILE A 106 -6.77 3.76 -7.62
N THR A 107 -7.39 2.99 -8.52
CA THR A 107 -8.12 3.54 -9.66
C THR A 107 -9.59 3.65 -9.31
N PHE A 108 -10.19 4.80 -9.56
CA PHE A 108 -11.60 5.05 -9.30
C PHE A 108 -12.46 4.88 -10.56
N ASN A 109 -13.76 4.69 -10.39
CA ASN A 109 -14.72 4.51 -11.48
C ASN A 109 -14.81 5.73 -12.42
N ASN A 110 -14.47 6.92 -11.93
CA ASN A 110 -14.39 8.15 -12.72
C ASN A 110 -13.08 8.28 -13.54
N GLY A 111 -12.19 7.29 -13.46
CA GLY A 111 -10.90 7.26 -14.17
C GLY A 111 -9.74 7.96 -13.45
N SER A 112 -9.99 8.65 -12.32
CA SER A 112 -8.91 9.21 -11.50
C SER A 112 -8.10 8.10 -10.81
N VAL A 113 -6.84 8.38 -10.52
CA VAL A 113 -5.92 7.42 -9.88
C VAL A 113 -5.22 8.09 -8.70
N ALA A 114 -5.28 7.46 -7.53
CA ALA A 114 -4.43 7.79 -6.39
C ALA A 114 -3.17 6.92 -6.47
N GLU A 115 -2.04 7.54 -6.79
CA GLU A 115 -0.75 6.85 -6.90
C GLU A 115 0.03 6.92 -5.59
N LYS A 116 0.88 5.91 -5.36
CA LYS A 116 1.87 5.88 -4.26
C LYS A 116 1.23 6.04 -2.88
N VAL A 117 0.05 5.45 -2.69
CA VAL A 117 -0.61 5.40 -1.38
C VAL A 117 0.27 4.59 -0.45
N TYR A 118 0.82 5.24 0.57
CA TYR A 118 1.79 4.66 1.48
C TYR A 118 1.12 3.69 2.45
N THR A 119 1.63 2.45 2.52
CA THR A 119 1.09 1.43 3.44
C THR A 119 1.84 1.33 4.76
N GLY A 120 3.07 1.86 4.85
CA GLY A 120 3.95 1.62 6.00
C GLY A 120 4.62 0.25 6.03
N TYR A 121 4.22 -0.68 5.17
CA TYR A 121 4.77 -2.04 5.15
C TYR A 121 6.04 -2.13 4.31
N LEU A 122 7.06 -2.79 4.85
CA LEU A 122 8.34 -2.97 4.16
C LEU A 122 8.32 -4.22 3.31
N CYS A 123 8.80 -4.09 2.07
CA CYS A 123 9.10 -5.22 1.21
C CYS A 123 10.60 -5.47 1.15
N SER A 124 11.05 -6.67 1.52
CA SER A 124 12.48 -6.96 1.65
C SER A 124 12.87 -8.25 0.95
N GLY A 125 13.69 -8.12 -0.09
CA GLY A 125 14.33 -9.25 -0.75
C GLY A 125 15.33 -10.03 0.12
N TYR A 126 15.56 -9.63 1.38
CA TYR A 126 16.35 -10.42 2.34
C TYR A 126 15.55 -11.53 3.02
N LEU A 127 14.24 -11.34 3.20
CA LEU A 127 13.39 -12.27 3.96
C LEU A 127 12.58 -13.15 3.01
N SER A 128 11.73 -12.52 2.21
CA SER A 128 10.87 -13.16 1.21
C SER A 128 10.30 -12.08 0.29
N PRO A 129 10.07 -12.37 -1.00
CA PRO A 129 9.29 -11.49 -1.86
C PRO A 129 7.91 -11.26 -1.25
N CYS A 130 7.40 -10.04 -1.40
CA CYS A 130 6.05 -9.70 -0.96
C CYS A 130 5.01 -10.27 -1.93
N LEU A 131 3.84 -10.58 -1.37
CA LEU A 131 2.64 -10.80 -2.16
C LEU A 131 2.19 -9.45 -2.74
N LEU A 132 2.23 -9.33 -4.06
CA LEU A 132 1.61 -8.22 -4.78
C LEU A 132 0.26 -8.66 -5.30
N MET A 133 -0.71 -7.75 -5.29
CA MET A 133 -2.07 -8.03 -5.68
C MET A 133 -2.63 -6.90 -6.53
N LYS A 134 -3.42 -7.27 -7.53
CA LYS A 134 -4.31 -6.35 -8.24
C LYS A 134 -5.73 -6.88 -8.08
N VAL A 135 -6.58 -6.07 -7.46
CA VAL A 135 -7.97 -6.39 -7.18
C VAL A 135 -8.84 -5.50 -8.04
N GLU A 136 -9.63 -6.09 -8.92
CA GLU A 136 -10.70 -5.39 -9.64
C GLU A 136 -11.97 -5.44 -8.80
N MET A 137 -12.60 -4.28 -8.66
CA MET A 137 -13.70 -4.02 -7.75
C MET A 137 -14.96 -3.67 -8.55
N LYS A 138 -16.11 -4.07 -8.02
CA LYS A 138 -17.44 -3.69 -8.51
C LYS A 138 -18.41 -3.60 -7.35
N ASP A 139 -19.16 -2.50 -7.30
CA ASP A 139 -20.18 -2.26 -6.27
C ASP A 139 -19.65 -2.45 -4.83
N GLY A 140 -18.38 -2.10 -4.61
CA GLY A 140 -17.70 -2.20 -3.31
C GLY A 140 -17.15 -3.58 -2.97
N ASN A 141 -17.21 -4.54 -3.89
CA ASN A 141 -16.73 -5.91 -3.69
C ASN A 141 -15.65 -6.27 -4.72
N ALA A 142 -14.73 -7.15 -4.37
CA ALA A 142 -13.81 -7.74 -5.31
C ALA A 142 -14.56 -8.68 -6.27
N VAL A 143 -14.27 -8.55 -7.56
CA VAL A 143 -14.80 -9.42 -8.63
C VAL A 143 -13.71 -10.18 -9.36
N GLN A 144 -12.46 -9.71 -9.30
CA GLN A 144 -11.30 -10.40 -9.84
C GLN A 144 -10.07 -10.05 -9.03
N VAL A 145 -9.21 -11.04 -8.80
CA VAL A 145 -7.93 -10.85 -8.10
C VAL A 145 -6.82 -11.46 -8.93
N PHE A 146 -5.74 -10.71 -9.09
CA PHE A 146 -4.49 -11.16 -9.67
C PHE A 146 -3.37 -11.06 -8.62
N THR A 147 -2.46 -12.02 -8.60
CA THR A 147 -1.29 -12.04 -7.73
C THR A 147 -0.01 -12.19 -8.53
N ASN A 148 1.13 -12.01 -7.88
CA ASN A 148 2.45 -12.31 -8.44
C ASN A 148 2.90 -13.76 -8.19
N GLY A 149 1.98 -14.66 -7.79
CA GLY A 149 2.29 -16.06 -7.48
C GLY A 149 3.11 -16.28 -6.20
N GLN A 150 3.26 -15.23 -5.37
CA GLN A 150 3.96 -15.30 -4.08
C GLN A 150 3.02 -15.60 -2.91
N GLU A 151 1.75 -15.93 -3.17
CA GLU A 151 0.91 -16.50 -2.14
C GLU A 151 1.61 -17.74 -1.55
N LYS A 152 1.77 -17.75 -0.23
CA LYS A 152 2.56 -18.78 0.44
C LYS A 152 1.92 -20.15 0.19
N LYS A 153 2.71 -21.13 -0.26
CA LYS A 153 2.29 -22.54 -0.44
C LYS A 153 1.98 -23.17 0.92
N GLY A 154 0.82 -22.87 1.49
CA GLY A 154 0.39 -23.34 2.80
C GLY A 154 -1.05 -22.93 3.11
N SER A 155 -1.36 -22.64 4.38
CA SER A 155 -2.73 -22.30 4.77
C SER A 155 -3.18 -21.01 4.06
N PRO A 156 -4.41 -20.96 3.51
CA PRO A 156 -5.02 -19.72 3.03
C PRO A 156 -4.97 -18.58 4.05
N ASP A 157 -5.03 -18.89 5.36
CA ASP A 157 -5.00 -17.87 6.42
C ASP A 157 -3.74 -17.00 6.41
N TRP A 158 -2.66 -17.49 5.79
CA TRP A 158 -1.38 -16.80 5.78
C TRP A 158 -1.36 -15.50 4.97
N ILE A 159 -2.31 -15.32 4.06
CA ILE A 159 -2.42 -14.09 3.27
C ILE A 159 -3.47 -13.13 3.86
N VAL A 160 -4.23 -13.52 4.89
CA VAL A 160 -5.32 -12.70 5.45
C VAL A 160 -4.81 -11.32 5.86
N ASN A 161 -3.67 -11.25 6.55
CA ASN A 161 -3.07 -9.97 6.94
C ASN A 161 -2.68 -9.10 5.74
N ASP A 162 -2.24 -9.70 4.63
CA ASP A 162 -1.93 -8.96 3.39
C ASP A 162 -3.21 -8.40 2.75
N LEU A 163 -4.32 -9.16 2.78
CA LEU A 163 -5.64 -8.71 2.31
C LEU A 163 -6.15 -7.56 3.18
N THR A 164 -6.13 -7.73 4.51
CA THR A 164 -6.55 -6.71 5.48
C THR A 164 -5.75 -5.43 5.29
N LEU A 165 -4.42 -5.52 5.19
CA LEU A 165 -3.55 -4.36 4.96
C LEU A 165 -3.94 -3.59 3.69
N LEU A 166 -4.21 -4.29 2.58
CA LEU A 166 -4.57 -3.65 1.31
C LEU A 166 -5.88 -2.86 1.44
N ILE A 167 -6.89 -3.44 2.09
CA ILE A 167 -8.21 -2.83 2.28
C ILE A 167 -8.12 -1.67 3.28
N GLU A 168 -7.50 -1.88 4.44
CA GLU A 168 -7.33 -0.89 5.50
C GLU A 168 -6.61 0.36 4.96
N LYS A 169 -5.54 0.18 4.17
CA LYS A 169 -4.79 1.31 3.60
C LYS A 169 -5.52 2.00 2.46
N ALA A 170 -6.35 1.27 1.71
CA ALA A 170 -7.25 1.89 0.74
C ALA A 170 -8.32 2.76 1.41
N ILE A 171 -8.91 2.31 2.52
CA ILE A 171 -9.90 3.09 3.31
C ILE A 171 -9.21 4.27 4.03
N SER A 172 -8.04 4.04 4.62
CA SER A 172 -7.24 5.07 5.30
C SER A 172 -6.91 6.26 4.38
N TYR A 173 -6.72 6.00 3.08
CA TYR A 173 -6.52 7.06 2.09
C TYR A 173 -7.73 8.01 2.05
N ASP A 174 -8.96 7.48 2.04
CA ASP A 174 -10.16 8.31 2.02
C ASP A 174 -10.34 9.06 3.34
N ILE A 175 -10.18 8.37 4.45
CA ILE A 175 -10.25 8.95 5.79
C ILE A 175 -9.29 10.13 5.95
N THR A 176 -8.09 10.03 5.40
CA THR A 176 -7.09 11.11 5.47
C THR A 176 -7.56 12.35 4.71
N ARG A 177 -8.29 12.18 3.62
CA ARG A 177 -8.74 13.27 2.74
C ARG A 177 -10.09 13.84 3.17
N ASN A 178 -10.96 12.99 3.67
CA ASN A 178 -12.36 13.26 3.97
C ASN A 178 -12.65 12.96 5.45
N ARG A 179 -11.74 13.35 6.35
CA ARG A 179 -11.79 13.00 7.79
C ARG A 179 -13.14 13.24 8.44
N ASN A 180 -13.82 14.34 8.07
CA ASN A 180 -15.10 14.74 8.64
C ASN A 180 -16.26 13.81 8.24
N ASP A 181 -16.10 12.99 7.21
CA ASP A 181 -17.06 11.96 6.83
C ASP A 181 -16.98 10.73 7.76
N TYR A 182 -15.92 10.63 8.56
CA TYR A 182 -15.65 9.46 9.41
C TYR A 182 -15.64 9.81 10.89
N PHE A 183 -15.17 11.01 11.23
CA PHE A 183 -15.00 11.46 12.60
C PHE A 183 -15.70 12.78 12.84
N ALA A 184 -16.09 13.02 14.10
CA ALA A 184 -16.54 14.34 14.51
C ALA A 184 -15.44 15.39 14.18
N PRO A 185 -15.86 16.62 13.80
CA PRO A 185 -14.93 17.72 13.64
C PRO A 185 -14.04 17.85 14.87
N SER A 186 -12.73 18.02 14.65
CA SER A 186 -11.80 18.26 15.74
C SER A 186 -12.16 19.57 16.43
N LYS A 187 -12.27 19.54 17.77
CA LYS A 187 -12.43 20.74 18.59
C LYS A 187 -11.30 21.73 18.31
N THR A 188 -11.65 22.99 18.22
CA THR A 188 -10.71 24.11 18.10
C THR A 188 -10.22 24.55 19.48
N GLN A 189 -9.16 25.36 19.53
CA GLN A 189 -8.70 25.95 20.79
C GLN A 189 -9.81 26.77 21.48
N GLN A 190 -10.64 27.48 20.71
CA GLN A 190 -11.78 28.24 21.24
C GLN A 190 -12.85 27.33 21.88
N ASP A 191 -13.09 26.15 21.32
CA ASP A 191 -14.03 25.18 21.91
C ASP A 191 -13.51 24.69 23.27
N PHE A 192 -12.20 24.46 23.37
CA PHE A 192 -11.59 24.13 24.66
C PHE A 192 -11.68 25.30 25.64
N ASP A 193 -11.29 26.51 25.24
CA ASP A 193 -11.29 27.69 26.11
C ASP A 193 -12.70 27.94 26.71
N LYS A 194 -13.75 27.78 25.90
CA LYS A 194 -15.14 27.89 26.35
C LYS A 194 -15.54 26.80 27.36
N GLU A 195 -15.14 25.54 27.13
CA GLU A 195 -15.40 24.44 28.06
C GLU A 195 -14.72 24.63 29.43
N TRP A 196 -13.59 25.36 29.48
CA TRP A 196 -12.91 25.73 30.72
C TRP A 196 -13.50 26.96 31.40
N GLU A 197 -14.11 27.88 30.65
CA GLU A 197 -14.84 29.03 31.20
C GLU A 197 -16.17 28.61 31.86
N ASP A 198 -16.88 27.65 31.27
CA ASP A 198 -18.16 27.13 31.77
C ASP A 198 -18.02 26.23 33.03
N GLN A 199 -16.79 25.97 33.51
CA GLN A 199 -16.50 25.23 34.74
C GLN A 199 -16.26 26.12 35.98
N LYS A 200 -16.43 27.45 35.86
CA LYS A 200 -16.38 28.40 36.99
C LYS A 200 -17.77 28.75 37.52
#